data_AF-A0A2E2L4X4-F1
#
_entry.id   AF-A0A2E2L4X4-F1
#
_cell.length_a   1.000
_cell.length_b   1.000
_cell.length_c   1.000
_cell.angle_alpha   90.00
_cell.angle_beta   90.00
_cell.angle_gamma   90.00
#
_symmetry.space_group_name_H-M   'P 1'
#
loop_
_entity.id
_entity.type
_entity.pdbx_description
1 polymer ?
#
loop_
_entity_poly.entity_id
_entity_poly.type
_entity_poly.pdbx_seq_one_letter_code
_entity_poly.pdbx_strand_id
1 'polypeptide(L)'
;MTHSPFHEVPMFQARCTSCGYIETDYDEFGGFSEPEGAVEFVTEVRAWHRSDDWPPSELLCVACQKCAVCGADPCYPHDDGQHVVCEQHEDHDFDKPARPQLRSVPS
;
A
#
# COMPACT_ATOMS: atom_id res chain seq x y z
N MET A 1 41.56 25.10 -12.53
CA MET A 1 40.58 24.28 -11.78
C MET A 1 39.60 23.75 -12.80
N THR A 2 39.71 22.47 -13.16
CA THR A 2 38.74 21.79 -14.01
C THR A 2 37.58 21.37 -13.11
N HIS A 3 36.42 22.02 -13.27
CA HIS A 3 35.21 21.61 -12.59
C HIS A 3 34.67 20.35 -13.27
N SER A 4 34.34 19.33 -12.49
CA SER A 4 33.59 18.18 -12.99
C SER A 4 32.24 18.63 -13.52
N PRO A 5 31.69 17.97 -14.56
CA PRO A 5 30.34 18.28 -15.03
C PRO A 5 29.32 18.07 -13.91
N PHE A 6 28.28 18.92 -13.89
CA PHE A 6 27.15 18.72 -12.99
C PHE A 6 26.48 17.38 -13.30
N HIS A 7 26.23 16.59 -12.25
CA HIS A 7 25.42 15.38 -12.33
C HIS A 7 24.07 15.68 -11.67
N GLU A 8 22.98 15.45 -12.41
CA GLU A 8 21.63 15.54 -11.86
C GLU A 8 21.39 14.33 -10.93
N VAL A 9 20.90 14.59 -9.72
CA VAL A 9 20.54 13.56 -8.75
C VAL A 9 19.02 13.49 -8.71
N PRO A 10 18.39 12.43 -9.27
CA PRO A 10 16.94 12.29 -9.21
C PRO A 10 16.50 12.06 -7.76
N MET A 11 15.36 12.64 -7.40
CA MET A 11 14.67 12.38 -6.14
C MET A 11 13.37 11.62 -6.46
N PHE A 12 13.14 10.53 -5.74
CA PHE A 12 12.01 9.64 -5.90
C PHE A 12 10.97 9.89 -4.82
N GLN A 13 9.71 9.81 -5.23
CA GLN A 13 8.53 9.93 -4.37
C GLN A 13 7.60 8.76 -4.66
N ALA A 14 6.98 8.25 -3.62
CA ALA A 14 6.00 7.18 -3.70
C ALA A 14 4.67 7.73 -4.22
N ARG A 15 4.03 6.97 -5.10
CA ARG A 15 2.74 7.32 -5.68
C ARG A 15 1.76 6.18 -5.51
N CYS A 16 0.58 6.49 -4.99
CA CYS A 16 -0.51 5.55 -4.86
C CYS A 16 -0.94 5.08 -6.25
N THR A 17 -0.95 3.76 -6.48
CA THR A 17 -1.32 3.17 -7.77
C THR A 17 -2.81 3.32 -8.08
N SER A 18 -3.65 3.47 -7.04
CA SER A 18 -5.11 3.60 -7.18
C SER A 18 -5.55 5.04 -7.45
N CYS A 19 -5.19 6.00 -6.59
CA CYS A 19 -5.66 7.39 -6.72
C CYS A 19 -4.62 8.36 -7.30
N GLY A 20 -3.37 7.93 -7.46
CA GLY A 20 -2.30 8.80 -7.97
C GLY A 20 -1.74 9.80 -6.94
N TYR A 21 -2.19 9.77 -5.68
CA TYR A 21 -1.62 10.60 -4.61
C TYR A 21 -0.11 10.37 -4.50
N ILE A 22 0.67 11.44 -4.47
CA ILE A 22 2.13 11.42 -4.32
C ILE A 22 2.43 11.86 -2.89
N GLU A 23 3.20 11.06 -2.15
CA GLU A 23 3.70 11.50 -0.85
C GLU A 23 4.73 12.60 -1.05
N THR A 24 4.60 13.69 -0.30
CA THR A 24 5.48 14.87 -0.40
C THR A 24 6.14 15.23 0.91
N ASP A 25 5.70 14.63 2.02
CA ASP A 25 6.21 14.88 3.36
C ASP A 25 7.15 13.73 3.77
N TYR A 26 8.43 13.90 3.44
CA TYR A 26 9.53 13.01 3.82
C TYR A 26 10.38 13.65 4.93
N ASP A 27 9.71 14.26 5.92
CA ASP A 27 10.30 15.01 7.01
C ASP A 27 11.15 16.20 6.52
N GLU A 28 12.46 16.16 6.73
CA GLU A 28 13.37 17.23 6.29
C GLU A 28 13.71 17.14 4.79
N PHE A 29 13.33 16.05 4.12
CA PHE A 29 13.61 15.79 2.72
C PHE A 29 12.35 15.92 1.84
N GLY A 30 12.55 16.15 0.54
CA GLY A 30 11.46 16.14 -0.44
C GLY A 30 11.22 14.78 -1.11
N GLY A 31 12.03 13.76 -0.78
CA GLY A 31 12.02 12.42 -1.38
C GLY A 31 13.31 11.66 -1.06
N PHE A 32 13.52 10.53 -1.73
CA PHE A 32 14.71 9.69 -1.57
C PHE A 32 15.58 9.65 -2.83
N SER A 33 16.87 9.35 -2.68
CA SER A 33 17.78 9.18 -3.82
C SER A 33 17.59 7.86 -4.57
N GLU A 34 16.82 6.93 -3.99
CA GLU A 34 16.51 5.62 -4.56
C GLU A 34 15.00 5.36 -4.56
N PRO A 35 14.45 4.68 -5.58
CA PRO A 35 13.01 4.38 -5.65
C PRO A 35 12.49 3.56 -4.47
N GLU A 36 13.21 2.51 -4.08
CA GLU A 36 12.77 1.64 -2.97
C GLU A 36 12.76 2.39 -1.63
N GLY A 37 13.68 3.32 -1.38
CA GLY A 37 13.66 4.12 -0.15
C GLY A 37 12.37 4.94 0.01
N ALA A 38 11.82 5.47 -1.09
CA ALA A 38 10.54 6.17 -1.06
C ALA A 38 9.36 5.22 -0.77
N VAL A 39 9.42 3.99 -1.27
CA VAL A 39 8.40 2.95 -1.04
C VAL A 39 8.47 2.45 0.41
N GLU A 40 9.66 2.09 0.90
CA GLU A 40 9.92 1.63 2.26
C GLU A 40 9.44 2.66 3.29
N PHE A 41 9.73 3.95 3.06
CA PHE A 41 9.27 5.01 3.95
C PHE A 41 7.74 5.07 4.03
N VAL A 42 7.02 5.03 2.90
CA VAL A 42 5.56 5.14 2.98
C VAL A 42 4.91 3.88 3.57
N THR A 43 5.49 2.70 3.36
CA THR A 43 4.98 1.47 3.97
C THR A 43 5.23 1.42 5.47
N GLU A 44 6.42 1.80 5.94
CA GLU A 44 6.80 1.70 7.35
C GLU A 44 6.34 2.90 8.19
N VAL A 45 6.34 4.11 7.61
CA VAL A 45 6.10 5.37 8.35
C VAL A 45 4.71 5.93 8.09
N ARG A 46 4.19 5.77 6.87
CA ARG A 46 2.87 6.31 6.46
C ARG A 46 1.76 5.27 6.41
N ALA A 47 2.05 4.02 6.80
CA ALA A 47 1.12 2.89 6.80
C ALA A 47 0.47 2.64 5.42
N TRP A 48 1.18 2.91 4.33
CA TRP A 48 0.74 2.50 3.01
C TRP A 48 0.87 0.98 2.87
N HIS A 49 0.01 0.38 2.05
CA HIS A 49 0.05 -1.06 1.78
C HIS A 49 0.79 -1.31 0.47
N ARG A 50 1.73 -2.25 0.47
CA ARG A 50 2.41 -2.76 -0.73
C ARG A 50 1.98 -4.21 -0.91
N SER A 51 1.65 -4.61 -2.13
CA SER A 51 1.41 -6.04 -2.43
C SER A 51 2.73 -6.81 -2.31
N ASP A 52 2.72 -7.95 -1.63
CA ASP A 52 3.87 -8.86 -1.51
C ASP A 52 4.15 -9.71 -2.77
N ASP A 53 3.41 -9.49 -3.86
CA ASP A 53 3.70 -10.10 -5.17
C ASP A 53 5.13 -9.78 -5.65
N TRP A 54 5.73 -10.69 -6.44
CA TRP A 54 6.96 -10.41 -7.16
C TRP A 54 6.76 -10.50 -8.68
N PRO A 55 6.83 -9.36 -9.42
CA PRO A 55 7.04 -8.00 -8.93
C PRO A 55 5.80 -7.42 -8.21
N PRO A 56 5.97 -6.45 -7.30
CA PRO A 56 4.85 -5.79 -6.64
C PRO A 56 3.97 -5.11 -7.67
N SER A 57 2.65 -5.34 -7.57
CA SER A 57 1.67 -4.80 -8.50
C SER A 57 0.95 -3.57 -7.96
N GLU A 58 0.89 -3.41 -6.64
CA GLU A 58 0.14 -2.35 -5.97
C GLU A 58 0.90 -1.65 -4.83
N LEU A 59 0.65 -0.35 -4.72
CA LEU A 59 1.08 0.49 -3.61
C LEU A 59 -0.06 1.46 -3.27
N LEU A 60 -0.73 1.27 -2.13
CA LEU A 60 -1.98 1.94 -1.77
C LEU A 60 -1.80 2.86 -0.56
N CYS A 61 -2.14 4.13 -0.72
CA CYS A 61 -2.24 5.05 0.42
C CYS A 61 -3.40 4.66 1.34
N VAL A 62 -3.34 5.10 2.60
CA VAL A 62 -4.32 4.78 3.65
C VAL A 62 -5.76 5.05 3.22
N ALA A 63 -6.00 6.11 2.44
CA ALA A 63 -7.35 6.45 1.97
C ALA A 63 -7.91 5.46 0.91
N CYS A 64 -7.04 4.79 0.17
CA CYS A 64 -7.40 3.82 -0.86
C CYS A 64 -7.43 2.38 -0.36
N GLN A 65 -6.91 2.13 0.85
CA GLN A 65 -7.02 0.83 1.49
C GLN A 65 -8.48 0.55 1.85
N LYS A 66 -8.98 -0.62 1.43
CA LYS A 66 -10.33 -1.10 1.68
C LYS A 66 -10.26 -2.55 2.14
N CYS A 67 -11.18 -2.94 3.03
CA CYS A 67 -11.22 -4.31 3.51
C CYS A 67 -11.48 -5.27 2.34
N ALA A 68 -10.60 -6.24 2.14
CA ALA A 68 -10.74 -7.25 1.09
C ALA A 68 -12.03 -8.09 1.20
N VAL A 69 -12.66 -8.12 2.39
CA VAL A 69 -13.88 -8.88 2.67
C VAL A 69 -15.15 -8.05 2.47
N CYS A 70 -15.23 -6.86 3.07
CA CYS A 70 -16.46 -6.06 3.09
C CYS A 70 -16.35 -4.68 2.42
N GLY A 71 -15.16 -4.26 2.01
CA GLY A 71 -14.92 -2.95 1.39
C GLY A 71 -15.00 -1.75 2.34
N ALA A 72 -15.10 -1.97 3.66
CA ALA A 72 -15.12 -0.90 4.65
C ALA A 72 -13.76 -0.20 4.77
N ASP A 73 -13.75 0.94 5.47
CA ASP A 73 -12.60 1.68 5.97
C ASP A 73 -12.88 2.16 7.42
N PRO A 74 -11.87 2.43 8.26
CA PRO A 74 -10.42 2.28 8.02
C PRO A 74 -9.98 0.81 7.97
N CYS A 75 -8.83 0.56 7.34
CA CYS A 75 -8.22 -0.76 7.21
C CYS A 75 -6.72 -0.70 7.44
N TYR A 76 -6.12 -1.87 7.64
CA TYR A 76 -4.69 -2.06 7.84
C TYR A 76 -4.23 -3.36 7.17
N PRO A 77 -2.92 -3.51 6.88
CA PRO A 77 -2.37 -4.75 6.36
C PRO A 77 -2.68 -5.92 7.31
N HIS A 78 -3.16 -7.03 6.75
CA HIS A 78 -3.38 -8.29 7.45
C HIS A 78 -2.04 -8.99 7.71
N ASP A 79 -2.03 -9.94 8.65
CA ASP A 79 -0.83 -10.69 9.06
C ASP A 79 -0.17 -11.49 7.91
N ASP A 80 -0.90 -11.74 6.82
CA ASP A 80 -0.38 -12.42 5.62
C ASP A 80 0.41 -11.50 4.67
N GLY A 81 0.47 -10.20 4.94
CA GLY A 81 1.17 -9.20 4.12
C GLY A 81 0.54 -8.91 2.75
N GLN A 82 -0.49 -9.65 2.35
CA GLN A 82 -1.10 -9.56 1.02
C GLN A 82 -2.42 -8.79 1.06
N HIS A 83 -3.23 -9.01 2.10
CA HIS A 83 -4.55 -8.45 2.20
C HIS A 83 -4.59 -7.22 3.12
N VAL A 84 -5.57 -6.37 2.88
CA VAL A 84 -5.91 -5.24 3.76
C VAL A 84 -7.29 -5.52 4.36
N VAL A 85 -7.41 -5.42 5.67
CA VAL A 85 -8.62 -5.80 6.43
C VAL A 85 -9.04 -4.69 7.39
N CYS A 86 -10.33 -4.66 7.72
CA CYS A 86 -10.80 -3.88 8.86
C CYS A 86 -10.77 -4.74 10.12
N GLU A 87 -10.91 -4.11 11.29
CA GLU A 87 -10.92 -4.77 12.61
C GLU A 87 -11.89 -5.96 12.69
N GLN A 88 -13.06 -5.87 12.03
CA GLN A 88 -14.06 -6.96 12.04
C GLN A 88 -13.64 -8.21 11.25
N HIS A 89 -12.65 -8.07 10.37
CA HIS A 89 -12.17 -9.13 9.48
C HIS A 89 -10.67 -9.38 9.67
N GLU A 90 -10.10 -8.98 10.80
CA GLU A 90 -8.69 -9.22 11.11
C GLU A 90 -8.36 -10.69 11.26
N ASP A 91 -9.33 -11.50 11.72
CA ASP A 91 -9.21 -12.95 11.83
C ASP A 91 -9.73 -13.69 10.59
N HIS A 92 -9.91 -12.99 9.45
CA HIS A 92 -10.45 -13.62 8.25
C HIS A 92 -9.44 -14.59 7.63
N ASP A 93 -9.79 -15.88 7.65
CA ASP A 93 -9.00 -16.93 7.01
C ASP A 93 -9.20 -16.90 5.49
N PHE A 94 -8.24 -16.30 4.77
CA PHE A 94 -8.24 -16.20 3.31
C PHE A 94 -7.94 -17.53 2.59
N ASP A 95 -7.42 -18.54 3.29
CA ASP A 95 -7.20 -19.88 2.76
C ASP A 95 -8.49 -20.74 2.81
N LYS A 96 -9.47 -20.34 3.62
CA LYS A 96 -10.77 -21.01 3.65
C LYS A 96 -11.65 -20.51 2.49
N PRO A 97 -12.19 -21.43 1.66
CA PRO A 97 -13.14 -21.03 0.65
C PRO A 97 -14.36 -20.39 1.33
N ALA A 98 -14.75 -19.21 0.85
CA ALA A 98 -15.93 -18.51 1.32
C ALA A 98 -17.11 -19.49 1.32
N ARG A 99 -17.68 -19.74 2.50
CA ARG A 99 -18.83 -20.62 2.65
C ARG A 99 -19.92 -20.08 1.72
N PRO A 100 -20.47 -20.88 0.79
CA PRO A 100 -21.45 -20.37 -0.16
C PRO A 100 -22.61 -19.77 0.64
N GLN A 101 -22.81 -18.46 0.46
CA GLN A 101 -23.94 -17.74 1.01
C GLN A 101 -25.19 -18.41 0.44
N LEU A 102 -25.83 -19.28 1.23
CA LEU A 102 -27.12 -19.87 0.90
C LEU A 102 -28.08 -18.71 0.70
N ARG A 103 -28.35 -18.35 -0.56
CA ARG A 103 -29.41 -17.39 -0.89
C ARG A 103 -30.69 -17.94 -0.28
N SER A 104 -31.21 -17.26 0.72
CA SER A 104 -32.52 -17.52 1.28
C SER A 104 -33.53 -17.41 0.14
N VAL A 105 -34.07 -18.54 -0.29
CA VAL A 105 -35.20 -18.58 -1.20
C VAL A 105 -36.40 -18.09 -0.40
N PRO A 106 -37.03 -16.97 -0.76
CA PRO A 106 -38.25 -16.54 -0.08
C PRO A 106 -39.35 -17.59 -0.34
N SER A 107 -40.04 -17.97 0.75
CA SER A 107 -41.14 -18.94 0.79
C SER A 107 -42.32 -18.56 -0.10
#